data_AF-A0A6P8WJ23-F1
#
_entry.id   AF-A0A6P8WJ23-F1
#
_cell.length_a   1.000
_cell.length_b   1.000
_cell.length_c   1.000
_cell.angle_alpha   90.00
_cell.angle_beta   90.00
_cell.angle_gamma   90.00
#
_symmetry.space_group_name_H-M   'P 1'
#
loop_
_entity.id
_entity.type
_entity.pdbx_description
1 polymer ?
#
loop_
_entity_poly.entity_id
_entity_poly.type
_entity_poly.pdbx_seq_one_letter_code
_entity_poly.pdbx_strand_id
1 'polypeptide(L)'
;MCFRTDWECSKQQLSWTCLMLNIVIVYLIVGVLFQHAYVLIKLGPNYEFASLFTMLSWIEGICSLVLLVDTIFVMCGTGNLFLVSIILGFLLNSVLLISGSFSIIAYTDAYVVVRGFFSERLYYYETTHECCGINGPQDYGVPISNDTIPLSCYKYRKALPKNLYERGCLYAAYDSWFWFIFSNCYWFAFVLMIVDIVCHFKLRQRL
;
A
#
# COMPACT_ATOMS: atom_id res chain seq x y z
N MET A 1 -29.68 19.46 -32.68
CA MET A 1 -28.47 20.24 -32.40
C MET A 1 -27.90 19.75 -31.09
N CYS A 2 -26.80 18.99 -31.12
CA CYS A 2 -26.06 18.68 -29.89
C CYS A 2 -25.25 19.92 -29.53
N PHE A 3 -25.57 20.54 -28.41
CA PHE A 3 -24.74 21.60 -27.83
C PHE A 3 -23.42 20.97 -27.39
N ARG A 4 -22.34 21.23 -28.13
CA ARG A 4 -20.98 21.07 -27.59
C ARG A 4 -20.85 22.07 -26.46
N THR A 5 -20.88 21.61 -25.21
CA THR A 5 -20.47 22.45 -24.08
C THR A 5 -18.96 22.65 -24.15
N ASP A 6 -18.45 23.82 -23.76
CA ASP A 6 -17.01 24.17 -23.71
C ASP A 6 -16.14 23.25 -22.82
N TRP A 7 -16.76 22.26 -22.18
CA TRP A 7 -16.17 21.17 -21.40
C TRP A 7 -15.83 19.91 -22.22
N GLU A 8 -15.96 19.94 -23.55
CA GLU A 8 -15.55 18.83 -24.41
C GLU A 8 -14.02 18.73 -24.54
N CYS A 9 -13.37 18.08 -23.58
CA CYS A 9 -11.92 17.81 -23.60
C CYS A 9 -11.47 17.26 -24.96
N SER A 10 -10.45 17.85 -25.58
CA SER A 10 -9.90 17.40 -26.85
C SER A 10 -9.34 15.97 -26.74
N LYS A 11 -9.20 15.27 -27.88
CA LYS A 11 -8.57 13.94 -27.93
C LYS A 11 -7.19 13.96 -27.26
N GLN A 12 -6.40 15.00 -27.56
CA GLN A 12 -5.07 15.19 -26.99
C GLN A 12 -5.13 15.36 -25.47
N GLN A 13 -6.07 16.17 -24.93
CA GLN A 13 -6.24 16.34 -23.49
C GLN A 13 -6.64 15.02 -22.80
N LEU A 14 -7.53 14.23 -23.40
CA LEU A 14 -7.93 12.92 -22.87
C LEU A 14 -6.76 11.93 -22.87
N SER A 15 -6.00 11.83 -23.96
CA SER A 15 -4.81 10.97 -24.02
C SER A 15 -3.78 11.34 -22.95
N TRP A 16 -3.47 12.63 -22.78
CA TRP A 16 -2.55 13.07 -21.72
C TRP A 16 -3.08 12.79 -20.32
N THR A 17 -4.40 12.89 -20.12
CA THR A 17 -5.03 12.58 -18.84
C THR A 17 -4.90 11.08 -18.52
N CYS A 18 -5.21 10.19 -19.47
CA CYS A 18 -5.01 8.75 -19.34
C CYS A 18 -3.54 8.41 -19.02
N LEU A 19 -2.59 9.01 -19.74
CA LEU A 19 -1.16 8.79 -19.48
C LEU A 19 -0.75 9.23 -18.07
N MET A 20 -1.18 10.42 -17.64
CA MET A 20 -0.88 10.93 -16.30
C MET A 20 -1.49 10.06 -15.21
N LEU A 21 -2.75 9.64 -15.37
CA LEU A 21 -3.43 8.77 -14.41
C LEU A 21 -2.73 7.41 -14.31
N ASN A 22 -2.44 6.75 -15.44
CA ASN A 22 -1.70 5.49 -15.45
C ASN A 22 -0.34 5.62 -14.74
N ILE A 23 0.43 6.68 -15.01
CA ILE A 23 1.74 6.89 -14.36
C ILE A 23 1.59 7.07 -12.85
N VAL A 24 0.63 7.87 -12.40
CA VAL A 24 0.38 8.09 -10.96
C VAL A 24 -0.05 6.79 -10.28
N ILE A 25 -0.94 6.01 -10.90
CA ILE A 25 -1.41 4.74 -10.35
C ILE A 25 -0.27 3.72 -10.27
N VAL A 26 0.55 3.61 -11.32
CA VAL A 26 1.75 2.76 -11.31
C VAL A 26 2.70 3.20 -10.19
N TYR A 27 2.95 4.51 -10.03
CA TYR A 27 3.80 5.01 -8.95
C TYR A 27 3.29 4.60 -7.57
N LEU A 28 1.98 4.72 -7.32
CA LEU A 28 1.38 4.29 -6.06
C LEU A 28 1.55 2.78 -5.84
N ILE A 29 1.25 1.95 -6.83
CA ILE A 29 1.34 0.49 -6.72
C ILE A 29 2.80 0.03 -6.53
N VAL A 30 3.73 0.59 -7.29
CA VAL A 30 5.17 0.28 -7.16
C VAL A 30 5.71 0.72 -5.79
N GLY A 31 5.22 1.83 -5.26
CA GLY A 31 5.54 2.28 -3.90
C GLY A 31 5.16 1.26 -2.83
N VAL A 32 3.95 0.70 -2.92
CA VAL A 32 3.49 -0.35 -1.98
C VAL A 32 4.24 -1.67 -2.20
N LEU A 33 4.47 -2.06 -3.46
CA LEU A 33 5.28 -3.23 -3.81
C LEU A 33 6.67 -3.18 -3.16
N PHE A 34 7.32 -2.02 -3.21
CA PHE A 34 8.62 -1.82 -2.56
C PHE A 34 8.53 -2.01 -1.03
N GLN A 35 7.47 -1.51 -0.40
CA GLN A 35 7.25 -1.67 1.03
C GLN A 35 7.08 -3.15 1.41
N HIS A 36 6.25 -3.90 0.67
CA HIS A 36 6.05 -5.34 0.89
C HIS A 36 7.33 -6.14 0.66
N ALA A 37 8.06 -5.87 -0.43
CA ALA A 37 9.34 -6.50 -0.70
C ALA A 37 10.36 -6.23 0.40
N TYR A 38 10.41 -4.99 0.92
CA TYR A 38 11.30 -4.64 2.02
C TYR A 38 11.00 -5.45 3.30
N VAL A 39 9.71 -5.56 3.67
CA VAL A 39 9.28 -6.35 4.83
C VAL A 39 9.65 -7.82 4.66
N LEU A 40 9.37 -8.41 3.49
CA LEU A 40 9.72 -9.80 3.17
C LEU A 40 11.23 -10.07 3.27
N ILE A 41 12.05 -9.16 2.73
CA ILE A 41 13.52 -9.30 2.78
C ILE A 41 14.04 -9.22 4.22
N LYS A 42 13.46 -8.34 5.04
CA LYS A 42 13.94 -8.09 6.41
C LYS A 42 13.47 -9.13 7.42
N LEU A 43 12.22 -9.59 7.32
CA LEU A 43 11.67 -10.59 8.23
C LEU A 43 11.91 -12.03 7.76
N GLY A 44 12.20 -12.22 6.49
CA GLY A 44 12.48 -13.52 5.90
C GLY A 44 11.23 -14.38 5.66
N PRO A 45 11.42 -15.62 5.13
CA PRO A 45 10.32 -16.48 4.68
C PRO A 45 9.54 -17.15 5.82
N ASN A 46 10.11 -17.20 7.04
CA ASN A 46 9.47 -17.82 8.20
C ASN A 46 8.48 -16.89 8.91
N TYR A 47 8.34 -15.67 8.41
CA TYR A 47 7.37 -14.73 8.93
C TYR A 47 5.95 -15.21 8.62
N GLU A 48 5.08 -15.19 9.62
CA GLU A 48 3.71 -15.73 9.55
C GLU A 48 2.90 -15.19 8.36
N PHE A 49 3.17 -13.94 7.95
CA PHE A 49 2.47 -13.26 6.85
C PHE A 49 3.28 -13.17 5.56
N ALA A 50 4.37 -13.93 5.44
CA ALA A 50 5.19 -13.96 4.23
C ALA A 50 4.37 -14.39 3.01
N SER A 51 3.42 -15.31 3.17
CA SER A 51 2.53 -15.78 2.09
C SER A 51 1.61 -14.66 1.57
N LEU A 52 0.99 -13.90 2.46
CA LEU A 52 0.12 -12.77 2.12
C LEU A 52 0.89 -11.68 1.39
N PHE A 53 2.03 -11.23 1.93
CA PHE A 53 2.84 -10.20 1.28
C PHE A 53 3.42 -10.67 -0.05
N THR A 54 3.78 -11.95 -0.18
CA THR A 54 4.20 -12.53 -1.46
C THR A 54 3.07 -12.46 -2.48
N MET A 55 1.86 -12.89 -2.11
CA MET A 55 0.69 -12.83 -2.99
C MET A 55 0.35 -11.40 -3.41
N LEU A 56 0.32 -10.45 -2.46
CA LEU A 56 0.07 -9.04 -2.75
C LEU A 56 1.13 -8.48 -3.70
N SER A 57 2.41 -8.77 -3.45
CA SER A 57 3.52 -8.33 -4.31
C SER A 57 3.40 -8.84 -5.75
N TRP A 58 2.94 -10.08 -5.94
CA TRP A 58 2.66 -10.63 -7.27
C TRP A 58 1.53 -9.89 -7.97
N ILE A 59 0.40 -9.65 -7.28
CA ILE A 59 -0.75 -8.95 -7.86
C ILE A 59 -0.37 -7.49 -8.21
N GLU A 60 0.38 -6.81 -7.34
CA GLU A 60 0.90 -5.46 -7.57
C GLU A 60 1.83 -5.40 -8.79
N GLY A 61 2.73 -6.38 -8.92
CA GLY A 61 3.62 -6.51 -10.06
C GLY A 61 2.86 -6.70 -11.38
N ILE A 62 1.89 -7.62 -11.40
CA ILE A 62 1.04 -7.86 -12.58
C ILE A 62 0.21 -6.62 -12.92
N CYS A 63 -0.39 -5.97 -11.92
CA CYS A 63 -1.18 -4.76 -12.11
C CYS A 63 -0.33 -3.62 -12.70
N SER A 64 0.90 -3.43 -12.19
CA SER A 64 1.84 -2.44 -12.70
C SER A 64 2.21 -2.71 -14.16
N LEU A 65 2.46 -3.97 -14.53
CA LEU A 65 2.76 -4.36 -15.91
C LEU A 65 1.57 -4.08 -16.85
N VAL A 66 0.35 -4.39 -16.42
CA VAL A 66 -0.87 -4.13 -17.21
C VAL A 66 -1.04 -2.63 -17.48
N LEU A 67 -0.83 -1.78 -16.47
CA LEU A 67 -0.93 -0.31 -16.62
C LEU A 67 0.19 0.27 -17.49
N LEU A 68 1.40 -0.31 -17.45
CA LEU A 68 2.49 0.06 -18.37
C LEU A 68 2.15 -0.30 -19.81
N VAL A 69 1.58 -1.49 -20.05
CA VAL A 69 1.12 -1.90 -21.38
C VAL A 69 -0.02 -0.99 -21.86
N ASP A 70 -0.94 -0.63 -20.98
CA ASP A 70 -2.03 0.31 -21.29
C ASP A 70 -1.49 1.68 -21.70
N THR A 71 -0.48 2.20 -20.99
CA THR A 71 0.22 3.44 -21.35
C THR A 71 0.75 3.41 -22.79
N ILE A 72 1.35 2.29 -23.21
CA ILE A 72 1.82 2.10 -24.58
C ILE A 72 0.64 2.10 -25.57
N PHE A 73 -0.46 1.42 -25.23
CA PHE A 73 -1.66 1.38 -26.06
C PHE A 73 -2.30 2.76 -26.26
N VAL A 74 -2.36 3.58 -25.21
CA VAL A 74 -2.82 4.97 -25.28
C VAL A 74 -1.91 5.80 -26.18
N MET A 75 -0.58 5.65 -26.06
CA MET A 75 0.38 6.35 -26.92
C MET A 75 0.27 5.95 -28.40
N CYS A 76 0.10 4.66 -28.67
CA CYS A 76 -0.02 4.12 -30.02
C CYS A 76 -1.42 4.27 -30.63
N GLY A 77 -2.41 4.74 -29.86
CA GLY A 77 -3.79 4.92 -30.33
C GLY A 77 -4.49 3.61 -30.70
N THR A 78 -4.20 2.51 -30.01
CA THR A 78 -4.67 1.16 -30.36
C THR A 78 -6.13 0.91 -29.95
N GLY A 79 -7.08 1.50 -30.69
CA GLY A 79 -8.48 1.10 -30.80
C GLY A 79 -9.15 0.52 -29.53
N ASN A 80 -9.57 -0.75 -29.56
CA ASN A 80 -10.22 -1.39 -28.40
C ASN A 80 -9.24 -2.00 -27.38
N LEU A 81 -7.93 -2.04 -27.67
CA LEU A 81 -6.95 -2.76 -26.85
C LEU A 81 -6.67 -2.06 -25.52
N PHE A 82 -6.61 -0.72 -25.50
CA PHE A 82 -6.49 0.02 -24.25
C PHE A 82 -7.72 -0.20 -23.34
N LEU A 83 -8.93 -0.33 -23.90
CA LEU A 83 -10.11 -0.60 -23.07
C LEU A 83 -10.04 -1.96 -22.37
N VAL A 84 -9.57 -2.99 -23.08
CA VAL A 84 -9.42 -4.32 -22.47
C VAL A 84 -8.36 -4.26 -21.37
N SER A 85 -7.24 -3.57 -21.62
CA SER A 85 -6.15 -3.43 -20.66
C SER A 85 -6.57 -2.66 -19.39
N ILE A 86 -7.24 -1.52 -19.53
CA ILE A 86 -7.70 -0.75 -18.37
C ILE A 86 -8.79 -1.48 -17.56
N ILE A 87 -9.69 -2.23 -18.22
CA ILE A 87 -10.68 -3.07 -17.51
C ILE A 87 -9.97 -4.16 -16.70
N LEU A 88 -8.97 -4.82 -17.27
CA LEU A 88 -8.16 -5.79 -16.54
C LEU A 88 -7.42 -5.13 -15.36
N GLY A 89 -6.82 -3.96 -15.58
CA GLY A 89 -6.18 -3.16 -14.53
C GLY A 89 -7.14 -2.84 -13.38
N PHE A 90 -8.39 -2.49 -13.68
CA PHE A 90 -9.41 -2.19 -12.68
C PHE A 90 -9.82 -3.41 -11.86
N LEU A 91 -9.98 -4.57 -12.50
CA LEU A 91 -10.28 -5.82 -11.78
C LEU A 91 -9.14 -6.18 -10.82
N LEU A 92 -7.89 -6.09 -11.27
CA LEU A 92 -6.73 -6.33 -10.41
C LEU A 92 -6.66 -5.32 -9.26
N ASN A 93 -6.93 -4.04 -9.52
CA ASN A 93 -6.95 -3.01 -8.49
C ASN A 93 -8.08 -3.22 -7.46
N SER A 94 -9.23 -3.73 -7.89
CA SER A 94 -10.33 -4.11 -7.00
C SER A 94 -9.92 -5.27 -6.06
N VAL A 95 -9.20 -6.26 -6.58
CA VAL A 95 -8.63 -7.35 -5.76
C VAL A 95 -7.61 -6.80 -4.77
N LEU A 96 -6.73 -5.89 -5.19
CA LEU A 96 -5.77 -5.22 -4.31
C LEU A 96 -6.46 -4.41 -3.22
N LEU A 97 -7.53 -3.69 -3.55
CA LEU A 97 -8.32 -2.93 -2.59
C LEU A 97 -8.88 -3.84 -1.50
N ILE A 98 -9.51 -4.95 -1.88
CA ILE A 98 -10.11 -5.91 -0.95
C ILE A 98 -9.02 -6.56 -0.09
N SER A 99 -8.02 -7.18 -0.72
CA SER A 99 -6.95 -7.90 -0.03
C SER A 99 -6.10 -6.98 0.86
N GLY A 100 -5.80 -5.78 0.38
CA GLY A 100 -5.08 -4.76 1.13
C GLY A 100 -5.87 -4.24 2.32
N SER A 101 -7.18 -4.04 2.17
CA SER A 101 -8.05 -3.64 3.29
C SER A 101 -8.09 -4.73 4.38
N PHE A 102 -8.19 -6.01 3.99
CA PHE A 102 -8.11 -7.12 4.96
C PHE A 102 -6.76 -7.18 5.68
N SER A 103 -5.66 -6.98 4.96
CA SER A 103 -4.31 -6.96 5.54
C SER A 103 -4.16 -5.91 6.64
N ILE A 104 -4.65 -4.70 6.40
CA ILE A 104 -4.49 -3.58 7.34
C ILE A 104 -5.44 -3.72 8.56
N ILE A 105 -6.62 -4.35 8.40
CA ILE A 105 -7.51 -4.64 9.55
C ILE A 105 -6.80 -5.59 10.51
N ALA A 106 -6.01 -6.52 9.99
CA ALA A 106 -5.28 -7.47 10.80
C ALA A 106 -3.94 -6.92 11.33
N TYR A 107 -3.29 -5.98 10.62
CA TYR A 107 -1.93 -5.51 10.93
C TYR A 107 -1.73 -4.01 10.73
N THR A 108 -1.03 -3.38 11.67
CA THR A 108 -0.58 -1.98 11.54
C THR A 108 0.65 -1.91 10.65
N ASP A 109 0.70 -0.88 9.78
CA ASP A 109 1.81 -0.42 8.94
C ASP A 109 3.13 -1.19 9.14
N ALA A 110 3.17 -2.43 8.61
CA ALA A 110 4.26 -3.37 8.87
C ALA A 110 5.59 -2.82 8.36
N TYR A 111 5.55 -2.03 7.29
CA TYR A 111 6.72 -1.35 6.75
C TYR A 111 7.30 -0.34 7.75
N VAL A 112 6.47 0.53 8.34
CA VAL A 112 6.94 1.52 9.33
C VAL A 112 7.52 0.84 10.57
N VAL A 113 6.89 -0.22 11.07
CA VAL A 113 7.38 -0.97 12.23
C VAL A 113 8.72 -1.63 11.92
N VAL A 114 8.81 -2.39 10.83
CA VAL A 114 10.03 -3.12 10.45
C VAL A 114 11.17 -2.15 10.13
N ARG A 115 10.91 -1.11 9.34
CA ARG A 115 11.91 -0.09 9.04
C ARG A 115 12.35 0.64 10.30
N GLY A 116 11.41 1.01 11.17
CA GLY A 116 11.68 1.70 12.44
C GLY A 116 12.57 0.86 13.37
N PHE A 117 12.31 -0.45 13.44
CA PHE A 117 13.11 -1.39 14.21
C PHE A 117 14.56 -1.46 13.70
N PHE A 118 14.75 -1.71 12.39
CA PHE A 118 16.09 -1.83 11.79
C PHE A 118 16.83 -0.50 11.59
N SER A 119 16.19 0.64 11.83
CA SER A 119 16.82 1.97 11.77
C SER A 119 16.93 2.66 13.13
N GLU A 120 16.69 1.93 14.22
CA GLU A 120 16.73 2.43 15.61
C GLU A 120 15.78 3.62 15.88
N ARG A 121 14.68 3.71 15.13
CA ARG A 121 13.69 4.80 15.23
C ARG A 121 12.32 4.34 15.74
N LEU A 122 12.21 3.10 16.23
CA LEU A 122 10.94 2.54 16.69
C LEU A 122 10.43 3.20 17.99
N TYR A 123 11.30 3.87 18.75
CA TYR A 123 10.99 4.51 20.04
C TYR A 123 9.70 5.35 20.04
N TYR A 124 9.50 6.20 19.02
CA TYR A 124 8.31 7.05 18.93
C TYR A 124 7.04 6.22 18.74
N TYR A 125 7.13 5.15 17.97
CA TYR A 125 6.01 4.26 17.69
C TYR A 125 5.64 3.45 18.94
N GLU A 126 6.63 2.87 19.62
CA GLU A 126 6.48 2.13 20.88
C GLU A 126 5.84 2.96 21.99
N THR A 127 6.28 4.22 22.12
CA THR A 127 5.74 5.13 23.13
C THR A 127 4.31 5.59 22.83
N THR A 128 3.95 5.74 21.56
CA THR A 128 2.61 6.18 21.14
C THR A 128 1.59 5.04 21.18
N HIS A 129 2.01 3.82 20.82
CA HIS A 129 1.12 2.66 20.67
C HIS A 129 1.23 1.64 21.81
N GLU A 130 2.00 1.95 22.85
CA GLU A 130 2.17 1.09 24.05
C GLU A 130 2.52 -0.36 23.67
N CYS A 131 3.47 -0.50 22.76
CA CYS A 131 3.92 -1.77 22.19
C CYS A 131 5.44 -1.91 22.31
N CYS A 132 5.96 -3.11 22.06
CA CYS A 132 7.40 -3.36 22.09
C CYS A 132 7.86 -4.29 20.97
N GLY A 133 8.93 -3.91 20.27
CA GLY A 133 9.50 -4.73 19.20
C GLY A 133 8.55 -4.91 18.02
N ILE A 134 8.91 -5.79 17.08
CA ILE A 134 8.09 -6.09 15.89
C ILE A 134 6.92 -6.98 16.31
N ASN A 135 7.23 -8.19 16.79
CA ASN A 135 6.31 -9.20 17.29
C ASN A 135 6.22 -9.17 18.82
N GLY A 136 7.25 -8.65 19.50
CA GLY A 136 7.26 -8.51 20.96
C GLY A 136 8.64 -8.17 21.51
N PRO A 137 8.78 -8.09 22.84
CA PRO A 137 10.04 -7.74 23.50
C PRO A 137 11.19 -8.72 23.25
N GLN A 138 10.88 -9.97 22.89
CA GLN A 138 11.86 -10.99 22.51
C GLN A 138 12.68 -10.62 21.27
N ASP A 139 12.19 -9.70 20.43
CA ASP A 139 12.92 -9.25 19.24
C ASP A 139 14.21 -8.49 19.60
N TYR A 140 14.29 -7.94 20.82
CA TYR A 140 15.48 -7.29 21.37
C TYR A 140 16.47 -8.28 22.05
N GLY A 141 16.17 -9.58 22.03
CA GLY A 141 16.99 -10.64 22.65
C GLY A 141 16.38 -11.20 23.94
N VAL A 142 17.19 -11.91 24.74
CA VAL A 142 16.71 -12.60 25.94
C VAL A 142 16.31 -11.58 27.01
N PRO A 143 15.03 -11.51 27.44
CA PRO A 143 14.50 -10.48 28.35
C PRO A 143 15.02 -10.58 29.80
N ILE A 144 15.97 -11.48 30.07
CA ILE A 144 16.53 -11.72 31.41
C ILE A 144 17.57 -10.64 31.77
N SER A 145 18.16 -9.96 30.79
CA SER A 145 19.01 -8.78 31.00
C SER A 145 18.25 -7.51 30.60
N ASN A 146 17.88 -6.68 31.56
CA ASN A 146 17.20 -5.39 31.35
C ASN A 146 17.94 -4.43 30.39
N ASP A 147 19.22 -4.68 30.09
CA ASP A 147 20.06 -3.78 29.30
C ASP A 147 19.82 -3.84 27.78
N THR A 148 19.11 -4.85 27.27
CA THR A 148 18.87 -5.00 25.82
C THR A 148 17.54 -4.43 25.34
N ILE A 149 16.54 -4.32 26.21
CA ILE A 149 15.20 -3.81 25.84
C ILE A 149 15.12 -2.30 26.10
N PRO A 150 14.70 -1.49 25.13
CA PRO A 150 14.64 -0.05 25.30
C PRO A 150 13.56 0.39 26.31
N LEU A 151 13.81 1.51 27.00
CA LEU A 151 12.87 2.05 28.00
C LEU A 151 11.50 2.44 27.42
N SER A 152 11.38 2.62 26.10
CA SER A 152 10.11 2.82 25.39
C SER A 152 9.15 1.65 25.56
N CYS A 153 9.66 0.43 25.70
CA CYS A 153 8.87 -0.78 25.90
C CYS A 153 8.26 -0.92 27.31
N TYR A 154 8.56 0.00 28.23
CA TYR A 154 8.12 -0.09 29.62
C TYR A 154 7.14 1.02 29.99
N LYS A 155 6.04 0.65 30.65
CA LYS A 155 5.14 1.59 31.33
C LYS A 155 5.94 2.48 32.28
N TYR A 156 5.65 3.77 32.21
CA TYR A 156 6.33 4.82 33.00
C TYR A 156 7.85 4.89 32.78
N ARG A 157 8.40 4.27 31.73
CA ARG A 157 9.84 4.21 31.43
C ARG A 157 10.66 3.63 32.59
N LYS A 158 10.10 2.66 33.31
CA LYS A 158 10.78 1.94 34.39
C LYS A 158 10.99 0.49 33.98
N ALA A 159 12.25 0.08 33.84
CA ALA A 159 12.69 -1.27 33.48
C ALA A 159 12.35 -2.32 34.57
N LEU A 160 11.06 -2.56 34.75
CA LEU A 160 10.48 -3.53 35.65
C LEU A 160 9.72 -4.55 34.79
N PRO A 161 9.88 -5.86 34.98
CA PRO A 161 9.19 -6.87 34.18
C PRO A 161 7.67 -6.68 34.11
N LYS A 162 7.06 -6.29 35.24
CA LYS A 162 5.61 -5.98 35.33
C LYS A 162 5.13 -4.81 34.47
N ASN A 163 6.05 -3.97 34.01
CA ASN A 163 5.76 -2.78 33.21
C ASN A 163 6.04 -3.02 31.71
N LEU A 164 6.59 -4.17 31.33
CA LEU A 164 6.96 -4.46 29.95
C LEU A 164 5.69 -4.64 29.09
N TYR A 165 5.65 -3.99 27.92
CA TYR A 165 4.63 -4.27 26.92
C TYR A 165 4.93 -5.60 26.23
N GLU A 166 4.00 -6.55 26.36
CA GLU A 166 4.13 -7.87 25.73
C GLU A 166 3.62 -7.89 24.28
N ARG A 167 2.77 -6.91 23.90
CA ARG A 167 2.21 -6.79 22.56
C ARG A 167 3.26 -6.24 21.59
N GLY A 168 3.51 -6.97 20.50
CA GLY A 168 4.32 -6.49 19.37
C GLY A 168 3.71 -5.27 18.68
N CYS A 169 4.56 -4.36 18.19
CA CYS A 169 4.10 -3.15 17.51
C CYS A 169 3.39 -3.42 16.18
N LEU A 170 3.65 -4.57 15.55
CA LEU A 170 2.92 -4.98 14.34
C LEU A 170 1.41 -5.13 14.61
N TYR A 171 1.07 -5.61 15.80
CA TYR A 171 -0.31 -5.87 16.20
C TYR A 171 -0.95 -4.66 16.88
N ALA A 172 -0.25 -3.54 17.07
CA ALA A 172 -0.68 -2.42 17.91
C ALA A 172 -1.65 -1.42 17.23
N ALA A 173 -2.38 -1.84 16.20
CA ALA A 173 -3.27 -0.98 15.43
C ALA A 173 -4.38 -0.40 16.32
N TYR A 174 -4.59 0.92 16.22
CA TYR A 174 -5.77 1.59 16.78
C TYR A 174 -6.96 1.43 15.83
N ASP A 175 -8.15 1.20 16.40
CA ASP A 175 -9.45 1.01 15.73
C ASP A 175 -10.01 2.29 15.03
N SER A 176 -9.18 3.09 14.37
CA SER A 176 -9.68 4.24 13.58
C SER A 176 -9.84 3.87 12.11
N TRP A 177 -10.96 3.20 11.79
CA TRP A 177 -11.43 2.89 10.43
C TRP A 177 -11.39 4.11 9.46
N PHE A 178 -11.53 5.33 9.99
CA PHE A 178 -11.51 6.54 9.17
C PHE A 178 -10.11 6.89 8.63
N TRP A 179 -9.07 6.82 9.47
CA TRP A 179 -7.68 7.02 9.01
C TRP A 179 -7.20 5.86 8.14
N PHE A 180 -7.73 4.67 8.36
CA PHE A 180 -7.50 3.47 7.57
C PHE A 180 -7.86 3.61 6.08
N ILE A 181 -8.98 4.27 5.74
CA ILE A 181 -9.37 4.51 4.33
C ILE A 181 -8.40 5.50 3.65
N PHE A 182 -7.98 6.54 4.38
CA PHE A 182 -7.09 7.58 3.86
C PHE A 182 -5.60 7.21 3.91
N SER A 183 -5.18 6.26 4.74
CA SER A 183 -3.79 5.79 4.78
C SER A 183 -3.50 4.69 3.75
N ASN A 184 -4.54 4.13 3.14
CA ASN A 184 -4.38 3.02 2.21
C ASN A 184 -4.26 3.52 0.76
N CYS A 185 -3.05 3.41 0.21
CA CYS A 185 -2.75 3.71 -1.20
C CYS A 185 -3.68 2.99 -2.18
N TYR A 186 -4.25 1.83 -1.83
CA TYR A 186 -5.19 1.12 -2.70
C TYR A 186 -6.53 1.83 -2.86
N TRP A 187 -7.03 2.53 -1.84
CA TRP A 187 -8.26 3.31 -1.97
C TRP A 187 -8.07 4.48 -2.94
N PHE A 188 -6.95 5.20 -2.81
CA PHE A 188 -6.60 6.25 -3.77
C PHE A 188 -6.40 5.71 -5.18
N ALA A 189 -5.64 4.62 -5.33
CA ALA A 189 -5.43 3.99 -6.63
C ALA A 189 -6.76 3.53 -7.26
N PHE A 190 -7.68 2.99 -6.46
CA PHE A 190 -9.00 2.56 -6.93
C PHE A 190 -9.86 3.72 -7.43
N VAL A 191 -9.91 4.83 -6.68
CA VAL A 191 -10.64 6.04 -7.11
C VAL A 191 -10.04 6.60 -8.40
N LEU A 192 -8.71 6.66 -8.51
CA LEU A 192 -8.02 7.10 -9.73
C LEU A 192 -8.30 6.16 -10.91
N MET A 193 -8.36 4.85 -10.67
CA MET A 193 -8.73 3.87 -11.70
C MET A 193 -10.16 4.05 -12.22
N ILE A 194 -11.12 4.43 -11.36
CA ILE A 194 -12.49 4.74 -11.80
C ILE A 194 -12.48 5.95 -12.76
N VAL A 195 -11.76 7.01 -12.37
CA VAL A 195 -11.61 8.20 -13.23
C VAL A 195 -10.94 7.83 -14.55
N ASP A 196 -9.91 6.99 -14.48
CA ASP A 196 -9.15 6.60 -15.65
C ASP A 196 -9.96 5.74 -16.64
N ILE A 197 -10.77 4.82 -16.14
CA ILE A 197 -11.74 4.07 -16.97
C ILE A 197 -12.68 5.02 -17.70
N VAL A 198 -13.25 6.02 -17.01
CA VAL A 198 -14.14 7.00 -17.62
C VAL A 198 -13.42 7.79 -18.71
N CYS A 199 -12.16 8.18 -18.47
CA CYS A 199 -11.31 8.84 -19.45
C CYS A 199 -11.07 7.96 -20.68
N HIS A 200 -10.75 6.67 -20.49
CA HIS A 200 -10.57 5.72 -21.59
C HIS A 200 -11.85 5.50 -22.41
N PHE A 201 -13.02 5.37 -21.76
CA PHE A 201 -14.29 5.30 -22.49
C PHE A 201 -14.58 6.55 -23.32
N LYS A 202 -14.32 7.74 -22.77
CA LYS A 202 -14.46 9.00 -23.51
C LYS A 202 -13.44 9.12 -24.65
N LEU A 203 -12.21 8.66 -24.45
CA LEU A 203 -11.18 8.66 -25.49
C LEU A 203 -11.57 7.75 -26.65
N ARG A 204 -12.13 6.56 -26.38
CA ARG A 204 -12.64 5.64 -27.41
C ARG A 204 -13.74 6.26 -28.26
N GLN A 205 -14.68 6.98 -27.66
CA GLN A 205 -15.76 7.64 -28.41
C GLN A 205 -15.24 8.70 -29.40
N ARG A 206 -13.98 9.13 -29.26
CA ARG A 206 -13.33 10.15 -30.10
C ARG A 206 -12.24 9.58 -31.02
N LEU A 207 -12.04 8.26 -31.02
CA LEU A 207 -11.16 7.53 -31.94
C LEU A 207 -11.99 6.96 -33.09
#